data_AF-A0A662KCF0-F1
#
_entry.id   AF-A0A662KCF0-F1
#
_cell.length_a   1.000
_cell.length_b   1.000
_cell.length_c   1.000
_cell.angle_alpha   90.00
_cell.angle_beta   90.00
_cell.angle_gamma   90.00
#
_symmetry.space_group_name_H-M   'P 1'
#
loop_
_entity.id
_entity.type
_entity.pdbx_description
1 polymer ?
#
loop_
_entity_poly.entity_id
_entity_poly.type
_entity_poly.pdbx_seq_one_letter_code
_entity_poly.pdbx_strand_id
1 'polypeptide(L)'
;MDGDTWIGIDETQFVKLKNKGMYPVCIVGGCHNNQFNISLLNLLDIKNIKTTYYKSTWGPECWGWWLTRKTDGGTIATIANTGYGYGTPGAECLESKGRYMELQFFRSYSEGKDMLGETHASGLTYFLNKFPPLTNQVDSKIVEQWVLFGDPSLKIGGY
;
A
#
# COMPACT_ATOMS: atom_id res chain seq x y z
N MET A 1 0.29 -16.13 16.19
CA MET A 1 0.83 -14.76 16.31
C MET A 1 0.56 -14.33 17.74
N ASP A 2 1.58 -13.86 18.45
CA ASP A 2 1.48 -13.52 19.87
C ASP A 2 0.79 -12.15 20.05
N GLY A 3 -0.32 -12.09 20.78
CA GLY A 3 -1.13 -10.88 20.93
C GLY A 3 -0.49 -9.80 21.80
N ASP A 4 0.55 -10.14 22.56
CA ASP A 4 1.15 -9.23 23.54
C ASP A 4 2.21 -8.29 22.95
N THR A 5 2.68 -8.57 21.72
CA THR A 5 3.73 -7.77 21.05
C THR A 5 3.18 -6.90 19.91
N TRP A 6 1.97 -7.17 19.40
CA TRP A 6 1.43 -6.49 18.23
C TRP A 6 0.56 -5.29 18.61
N ILE A 7 1.00 -4.10 18.22
CA ILE A 7 0.15 -2.91 18.23
C ILE A 7 -0.70 -2.95 16.96
N GLY A 8 -1.98 -3.28 17.10
CA GLY A 8 -2.96 -3.11 16.03
C GLY A 8 -3.17 -1.63 15.74
N ILE A 9 -3.09 -1.25 14.46
CA ILE A 9 -3.55 0.05 13.96
C ILE A 9 -4.64 -0.15 12.92
N ASP A 10 -5.84 0.27 13.26
CA ASP A 10 -7.03 0.22 12.38
C ASP A 10 -7.52 1.62 12.00
N GLU A 11 -8.48 1.67 11.08
CA GLU A 11 -9.02 2.90 10.51
C GLU A 11 -9.60 3.84 11.57
N THR A 12 -10.16 3.29 12.65
CA THR A 12 -10.75 4.07 13.75
C THR A 12 -9.72 4.83 14.56
N GLN A 13 -8.45 4.43 14.52
CA GLN A 13 -7.36 5.10 15.23
C GLN A 13 -6.79 6.28 14.43
N PHE A 14 -6.95 6.32 13.11
CA PHE A 14 -6.38 7.40 12.30
C PHE A 14 -6.92 8.77 12.62
N VAL A 15 -8.18 8.87 13.06
CA VAL A 15 -8.76 10.13 13.53
C VAL A 15 -7.93 10.77 14.65
N LYS A 16 -7.18 9.96 15.42
CA LYS A 16 -6.34 10.40 16.54
C LYS A 16 -4.95 10.88 16.15
N LEU A 17 -4.53 10.75 14.88
CA LEU A 17 -3.22 11.27 14.44
C LEU A 17 -3.19 12.80 14.50
N LYS A 18 -2.06 13.36 14.97
CA LYS A 18 -1.87 14.80 15.28
C LYS A 18 -0.64 15.41 14.59
N ASN A 19 -0.29 14.94 13.41
CA ASN A 19 0.88 15.37 12.64
C ASN A 19 0.55 16.47 11.62
N LYS A 20 -0.19 17.50 12.05
CA LYS A 20 -0.54 18.63 11.18
C LYS A 20 0.72 19.30 10.63
N GLY A 21 0.76 19.50 9.31
CA GLY A 21 1.92 20.07 8.61
C GLY A 21 3.13 19.15 8.47
N MET A 22 3.04 17.90 8.93
CA MET A 22 4.13 16.90 8.89
C MET A 22 3.63 15.61 8.25
N TYR A 23 3.31 15.68 6.96
CA TYR A 23 2.64 14.60 6.23
C TYR A 23 3.67 13.72 5.50
N PRO A 24 3.92 12.47 5.95
CA PRO A 24 4.86 11.58 5.27
C PRO A 24 4.25 10.97 4.00
N VAL A 25 5.12 10.53 3.09
CA VAL A 25 4.80 9.47 2.12
C VAL A 25 4.89 8.14 2.87
N CYS A 26 3.78 7.42 2.99
CA CYS A 26 3.69 6.16 3.73
C CYS A 26 3.74 4.96 2.77
N ILE A 27 4.61 3.99 3.06
CA ILE A 27 4.68 2.73 2.34
C ILE A 27 4.29 1.62 3.30
N VAL A 28 3.34 0.78 2.90
CA VAL A 28 2.83 -0.28 3.76
C VAL A 28 2.96 -1.64 3.10
N GLY A 29 3.86 -2.44 3.67
CA GLY A 29 3.98 -3.85 3.40
C GLY A 29 2.89 -4.62 4.13
N GLY A 30 1.86 -5.04 3.41
CA GLY A 30 0.71 -5.73 3.95
C GLY A 30 -0.27 -6.16 2.87
N CYS A 31 -1.34 -6.85 3.27
CA CYS A 31 -2.40 -7.24 2.36
C CYS A 31 -3.54 -6.23 2.38
N HIS A 32 -4.12 -5.93 1.23
CA HIS A 32 -5.39 -5.21 1.06
C HIS A 32 -5.46 -3.78 1.65
N ASN A 33 -4.36 -3.21 2.13
CA ASN A 33 -4.36 -1.88 2.75
C ASN A 33 -4.87 -0.78 1.81
N ASN A 34 -4.68 -0.93 0.49
CA ASN A 34 -5.20 -0.03 -0.54
C ASN A 34 -6.34 -0.66 -1.35
N GLN A 35 -7.10 -1.60 -0.80
CA GLN A 35 -8.24 -2.22 -1.50
C GLN A 35 -9.40 -1.21 -1.66
N PHE A 36 -9.32 -0.32 -2.65
CA PHE A 36 -10.25 0.80 -2.83
C PHE A 36 -11.65 0.38 -3.31
N ASN A 37 -11.90 -0.90 -3.59
CA ASN A 37 -13.20 -1.43 -4.00
C ASN A 37 -14.01 -2.05 -2.85
N ILE A 38 -13.91 -1.48 -1.64
CA ILE A 38 -14.69 -1.91 -0.46
C ILE A 38 -15.73 -0.85 -0.08
N SER A 39 -16.80 -1.29 0.58
CA SER A 39 -17.86 -0.41 1.09
C SER A 39 -18.73 -1.14 2.10
N LEU A 40 -19.29 -0.41 3.07
CA LEU A 40 -20.37 -0.92 3.94
C LEU A 40 -21.57 -1.44 3.11
N LEU A 41 -21.81 -0.86 1.93
CA LEU A 41 -22.90 -1.29 1.05
C LEU A 41 -22.73 -2.71 0.52
N ASN A 42 -21.52 -3.27 0.54
CA ASN A 42 -21.28 -4.67 0.16
C ASN A 42 -21.98 -5.67 1.08
N LEU A 43 -22.39 -5.25 2.29
CA LEU A 43 -23.22 -6.08 3.20
C LEU A 43 -24.67 -6.23 2.72
N LEU A 44 -25.14 -5.36 1.82
CA LEU A 44 -26.47 -5.47 1.23
C LEU A 44 -26.57 -6.63 0.22
N ASP A 45 -25.42 -7.12 -0.27
CA ASP A 45 -25.37 -8.34 -1.08
C ASP A 45 -25.43 -9.60 -0.19
N ILE A 46 -26.64 -9.89 0.29
CA ILE A 46 -26.92 -11.02 1.20
C ILE A 46 -26.53 -12.36 0.55
N LYS A 47 -26.59 -12.49 -0.78
CA LYS A 47 -26.22 -13.72 -1.49
C LYS A 47 -24.74 -14.03 -1.35
N ASN A 48 -23.90 -13.00 -1.38
CA ASN A 48 -22.45 -13.12 -1.27
C ASN A 48 -21.90 -12.76 0.12
N ILE A 49 -22.75 -12.68 1.14
CA ILE A 49 -22.38 -12.18 2.49
C ILE A 49 -21.18 -12.91 3.10
N LYS A 50 -21.08 -14.24 2.90
CA LYS A 50 -19.94 -15.03 3.37
C LYS A 50 -18.63 -14.60 2.71
N THR A 51 -18.68 -14.33 1.41
CA THR A 51 -17.53 -13.87 0.62
C THR A 51 -17.16 -12.44 0.98
N THR A 52 -18.15 -11.56 1.12
CA THR A 52 -17.96 -10.17 1.59
C THR A 52 -17.25 -10.15 2.95
N TYR A 53 -17.73 -10.97 3.90
CA TYR A 53 -17.13 -11.07 5.23
C TYR A 53 -15.71 -11.63 5.17
N TYR A 54 -15.51 -12.75 4.47
CA TYR A 54 -14.19 -13.42 4.37
C TYR A 54 -13.13 -12.56 3.68
N LYS A 55 -13.51 -11.80 2.65
CA LYS A 55 -12.62 -10.89 1.93
C LYS A 55 -12.51 -9.50 2.58
N SER A 56 -13.16 -9.29 3.73
CA SER A 56 -13.20 -8.00 4.44
C SER A 56 -13.63 -6.82 3.57
N THR A 57 -14.47 -7.04 2.56
CA THR A 57 -14.89 -5.96 1.64
C THR A 57 -16.02 -5.10 2.19
N TRP A 58 -16.39 -5.31 3.45
CA TRP A 58 -17.44 -4.59 4.17
C TRP A 58 -16.92 -3.37 4.95
N GLY A 59 -15.62 -3.07 4.91
CA GLY A 59 -15.08 -1.84 5.50
C GLY A 59 -15.67 -0.58 4.83
N PRO A 60 -15.81 0.55 5.55
CA PRO A 60 -16.37 1.78 4.98
C PRO A 60 -15.54 2.31 3.82
N GLU A 61 -14.22 2.36 3.99
CA GLU A 61 -13.21 2.70 2.99
C GLU A 61 -11.88 2.03 3.41
N CYS A 62 -10.93 1.87 2.49
CA CYS A 62 -9.69 1.15 2.77
C CYS A 62 -8.70 1.90 3.67
N TRP A 63 -7.86 1.14 4.38
CA TRP A 63 -6.87 1.61 5.35
C TRP A 63 -6.00 2.77 4.84
N GLY A 64 -5.41 2.64 3.65
CA GLY A 64 -4.54 3.67 3.11
C GLY A 64 -5.29 4.90 2.61
N TRP A 65 -6.55 4.76 2.21
CA TRP A 65 -7.40 5.91 1.90
C TRP A 65 -7.71 6.71 3.16
N TRP A 66 -8.06 6.06 4.27
CA TRP A 66 -8.31 6.75 5.55
C TRP A 66 -7.11 7.57 6.03
N LEU A 67 -5.89 7.08 5.84
CA LEU A 67 -4.67 7.83 6.13
C LEU A 67 -4.45 9.01 5.20
N THR A 68 -4.65 8.79 3.90
CA THR A 68 -4.39 9.81 2.86
C THR A 68 -5.41 10.94 2.90
N ARG A 69 -6.69 10.63 3.18
CA ARG A 69 -7.77 11.62 3.22
C ARG A 69 -7.85 12.42 4.51
N LYS A 70 -7.04 12.10 5.52
CA LYS A 70 -7.16 12.69 6.84
C LYS A 70 -6.86 14.19 6.78
N THR A 71 -7.84 15.00 7.15
CA THR A 71 -7.64 16.44 7.31
C THR A 71 -6.75 16.72 8.52
N ASP A 72 -5.79 17.65 8.37
CA ASP A 72 -4.87 18.08 9.42
C ASP A 72 -4.03 16.97 10.07
N GLY A 73 -3.78 15.86 9.36
CA GLY A 73 -2.92 14.76 9.82
C GLY A 73 -2.81 13.65 8.79
N GLY A 74 -2.35 12.47 9.19
CA GLY A 74 -2.26 11.32 8.29
C GLY A 74 -1.05 11.41 7.36
N THR A 75 -1.25 11.12 6.08
CA THR A 75 -0.17 10.98 5.08
C THR A 75 -0.44 11.86 3.87
N ILE A 76 0.59 12.40 3.23
CA ILE A 76 0.41 13.13 1.96
C ILE A 76 0.19 12.17 0.78
N ALA A 77 0.70 10.95 0.92
CA ALA A 77 0.49 9.85 0.00
C ALA A 77 0.66 8.51 0.72
N THR A 78 -0.06 7.49 0.27
CA THR A 78 0.07 6.11 0.75
C THR A 78 0.26 5.14 -0.41
N ILE A 79 1.28 4.30 -0.34
CA ILE A 79 1.56 3.23 -1.31
C ILE A 79 1.39 1.88 -0.62
N ALA A 80 0.48 1.04 -1.11
CA ALA A 80 0.24 -0.28 -0.55
C ALA A 80 -0.45 -1.22 -1.55
N ASN A 81 -0.66 -2.47 -1.15
CA ASN A 81 -1.31 -3.48 -1.96
C ASN A 81 -2.84 -3.33 -1.96
N THR A 82 -3.47 -3.45 -3.13
CA THR A 82 -4.94 -3.58 -3.29
C THR A 82 -5.45 -5.00 -3.00
N GLY A 83 -4.54 -5.98 -2.96
CA GLY A 83 -4.86 -7.40 -2.80
C GLY A 83 -3.93 -8.12 -1.84
N TYR A 84 -3.87 -9.45 -1.98
CA TYR A 84 -2.93 -10.29 -1.23
C TYR A 84 -1.47 -9.91 -1.52
N GLY A 85 -0.78 -9.37 -0.51
CA GLY A 85 0.63 -9.01 -0.55
C GLY A 85 1.50 -10.26 -0.45
N TYR A 86 2.34 -10.49 -1.46
CA TYR A 86 3.26 -11.62 -1.47
C TYR A 86 4.55 -11.27 -0.74
N GLY A 87 5.01 -12.16 0.12
CA GLY A 87 6.29 -12.03 0.81
C GLY A 87 6.99 -13.37 0.92
N THR A 88 8.31 -13.31 1.09
CA THR A 88 9.16 -14.46 1.42
C THR A 88 9.60 -14.27 2.87
N PRO A 89 9.57 -15.31 3.73
CA PRO A 89 10.04 -15.19 5.10
C PRO A 89 11.58 -15.10 5.16
N GLY A 90 12.11 -14.58 6.27
CA GLY A 90 13.56 -14.53 6.53
C GLY A 90 14.31 -13.48 5.71
N ALA A 91 15.63 -13.61 5.62
CA ALA A 91 16.49 -12.64 4.94
C ALA A 91 16.19 -12.50 3.43
N GLU A 92 15.69 -13.57 2.81
CA GLU A 92 15.30 -13.61 1.39
C GLU A 92 14.13 -12.65 1.04
N CYS A 93 13.43 -12.14 2.06
CA CYS A 93 12.41 -11.10 1.86
C CYS A 93 12.98 -9.86 1.15
N LEU A 94 14.27 -9.56 1.35
CA LEU A 94 14.91 -8.39 0.76
C LEU A 94 15.27 -8.59 -0.71
N GLU A 95 15.09 -9.78 -1.28
CA GLU A 95 15.55 -10.10 -2.63
C GLU A 95 14.42 -10.46 -3.59
N SER A 96 13.21 -10.72 -3.07
CA SER A 96 12.06 -11.19 -3.84
C SER A 96 10.71 -10.60 -3.36
N LYS A 97 9.70 -10.70 -4.22
CA LYS A 97 8.28 -10.42 -3.91
C LYS A 97 8.02 -8.99 -3.39
N GLY A 98 6.99 -8.81 -2.56
CA GLY A 98 6.49 -7.50 -2.14
C GLY A 98 7.51 -6.69 -1.35
N ARG A 99 8.31 -7.33 -0.50
CA ARG A 99 9.35 -6.59 0.25
C ARG A 99 10.45 -6.08 -0.69
N TYR A 100 10.84 -6.83 -1.71
CA TYR A 100 11.76 -6.31 -2.74
C TYR A 100 11.13 -5.17 -3.56
N MET A 101 9.83 -5.23 -3.84
CA MET A 101 9.07 -4.15 -4.49
C MET A 101 9.13 -2.85 -3.67
N GLU A 102 8.87 -2.93 -2.36
CA GLU A 102 8.97 -1.79 -1.44
C GLU A 102 10.35 -1.12 -1.51
N LEU A 103 11.43 -1.93 -1.54
CA LEU A 103 12.80 -1.43 -1.67
C LEU A 103 13.05 -0.68 -2.99
N GLN A 104 12.36 -1.02 -4.08
CA GLN A 104 12.58 -0.36 -5.36
C GLN A 104 12.12 1.10 -5.34
N PHE A 105 11.12 1.46 -4.52
CA PHE A 105 10.76 2.86 -4.31
C PHE A 105 11.92 3.63 -3.69
N PHE A 106 12.50 3.11 -2.60
CA PHE A 106 13.63 3.75 -1.92
C PHE A 106 14.88 3.84 -2.80
N ARG A 107 15.14 2.79 -3.59
CA ARG A 107 16.20 2.81 -4.61
C ARG A 107 15.95 3.94 -5.60
N SER A 108 14.75 4.02 -6.17
CA SER A 108 14.40 5.07 -7.12
C SER A 108 14.60 6.47 -6.55
N TYR A 109 14.19 6.69 -5.30
CA TYR A 109 14.40 7.96 -4.62
C TYR A 109 15.90 8.26 -4.39
N SER A 110 16.68 7.25 -3.98
CA SER A 110 18.13 7.40 -3.78
C SER A 110 18.90 7.73 -5.05
N GLU A 111 18.35 7.37 -6.21
CA GLU A 111 18.89 7.68 -7.54
C GLU A 111 18.46 9.07 -8.05
N GLY A 112 17.85 9.89 -7.19
CA GLY A 112 17.53 11.30 -7.47
C GLY A 112 16.15 11.55 -8.06
N LYS A 113 15.28 10.53 -8.17
CA LYS A 113 13.89 10.72 -8.61
C LYS A 113 13.06 11.20 -7.43
N ASP A 114 12.75 12.48 -7.41
CA ASP A 114 12.03 13.14 -6.31
C ASP A 114 10.55 13.43 -6.62
N MET A 115 10.13 13.35 -7.88
CA MET A 115 8.71 13.40 -8.23
C MET A 115 8.03 12.09 -7.87
N LEU A 116 7.05 12.11 -6.96
CA LEU A 116 6.46 10.92 -6.35
C LEU A 116 5.97 9.88 -7.36
N GLY A 117 5.27 10.32 -8.41
CA GLY A 117 4.81 9.46 -9.48
C GLY A 117 5.95 8.85 -10.29
N GLU A 118 7.02 9.62 -10.53
CA GLU A 118 8.22 9.13 -11.22
C GLU A 118 8.99 8.13 -10.34
N THR A 119 9.12 8.41 -9.05
CA THR A 119 9.75 7.52 -8.07
C THR A 119 9.01 6.18 -7.99
N HIS A 120 7.67 6.23 -7.91
CA HIS A 120 6.82 5.04 -7.89
C HIS A 120 6.92 4.24 -9.19
N ALA A 121 6.74 4.90 -10.35
CA ALA A 121 6.81 4.25 -11.66
C ALA A 121 8.18 3.60 -11.92
N SER A 122 9.27 4.29 -11.58
CA SER A 122 10.63 3.77 -11.73
C SER A 122 10.87 2.55 -10.84
N GLY A 123 10.36 2.56 -9.60
CA GLY A 123 10.40 1.40 -8.73
C GLY A 123 9.71 0.17 -9.33
N LEU A 124 8.52 0.36 -9.93
CA LEU A 124 7.82 -0.71 -10.66
C LEU A 124 8.65 -1.22 -11.85
N THR A 125 9.25 -0.32 -12.62
CA THR A 125 10.12 -0.67 -13.75
C THR A 125 11.33 -1.49 -13.29
N TYR A 126 11.97 -1.12 -12.18
CA TYR A 126 13.12 -1.87 -11.65
C TYR A 126 12.75 -3.28 -11.23
N PHE A 127 11.59 -3.42 -10.58
CA PHE A 127 11.07 -4.74 -10.24
C PHE A 127 10.82 -5.59 -11.48
N LEU A 128 10.13 -5.04 -12.49
CA LEU A 128 9.83 -5.73 -13.74
C LEU A 128 11.08 -6.09 -14.56
N ASN A 129 12.14 -5.27 -14.49
CA ASN A 129 13.40 -5.59 -15.14
C ASN A 129 14.10 -6.79 -14.49
N LYS A 130 14.00 -6.95 -13.15
CA LYS A 130 14.53 -8.12 -12.45
C LYS A 130 13.63 -9.35 -12.58
N PHE A 131 12.31 -9.14 -12.57
CA PHE A 131 11.29 -10.19 -12.65
C PHE A 131 10.39 -9.91 -13.86
N PRO A 132 10.81 -10.33 -15.08
CA PRO A 132 10.08 -10.03 -16.30
C PRO A 132 8.62 -10.48 -16.22
N PRO A 133 7.67 -9.63 -16.64
CA PRO A 133 6.25 -9.98 -16.61
C PRO A 133 6.00 -11.22 -17.47
N LEU A 134 4.92 -11.96 -17.16
CA LEU A 134 4.50 -13.20 -17.86
C LEU A 134 5.38 -14.44 -17.63
N THR A 135 6.58 -14.30 -17.05
CA THR A 135 7.38 -15.47 -16.60
C THR A 135 6.80 -16.10 -15.33
N ASN A 136 6.29 -15.25 -14.43
CA ASN A 136 5.60 -15.63 -13.21
C ASN A 136 4.43 -14.68 -12.94
N GLN A 137 3.21 -15.21 -12.94
CA GLN A 137 1.99 -14.41 -12.73
C GLN A 137 1.94 -13.73 -11.35
N VAL A 138 2.65 -14.27 -10.35
CA VAL A 138 2.75 -13.63 -9.03
C VAL A 138 3.47 -12.29 -9.13
N ASP A 139 4.53 -12.20 -9.94
CA ASP A 139 5.33 -10.99 -10.07
C ASP A 139 4.57 -9.91 -10.85
N SER A 140 3.81 -10.32 -11.89
CA SER A 140 2.84 -9.44 -12.56
C SER A 140 1.79 -8.90 -11.58
N LYS A 141 1.19 -9.78 -10.78
CA LYS A 141 0.18 -9.39 -9.78
C LYS A 141 0.74 -8.43 -8.73
N ILE A 142 2.00 -8.58 -8.29
CA ILE A 142 2.63 -7.67 -7.32
C ILE A 142 2.64 -6.24 -7.87
N VAL A 143 3.01 -6.05 -9.14
CA VAL A 143 3.03 -4.74 -9.77
C VAL A 143 1.63 -4.16 -9.93
N GLU A 144 0.68 -4.97 -10.40
CA GLU A 144 -0.71 -4.53 -10.64
C GLU A 144 -1.42 -4.06 -9.37
N GLN A 145 -1.09 -4.64 -8.22
CA GLN A 145 -1.72 -4.29 -6.95
C GLN A 145 -0.99 -3.20 -6.16
N TRP A 146 0.22 -2.77 -6.57
CA TRP A 146 1.05 -1.82 -5.84
C TRP A 146 0.65 -0.37 -6.14
N VAL A 147 -0.41 0.09 -5.49
CA VAL A 147 -1.11 1.34 -5.85
C VAL A 147 -0.68 2.51 -4.97
N LEU A 148 -0.44 3.64 -5.63
CA LEU A 148 -0.21 4.95 -5.03
C LEU A 148 -1.55 5.70 -4.87
N PHE A 149 -1.87 6.10 -3.64
CA PHE A 149 -2.84 7.16 -3.35
C PHE A 149 -2.10 8.45 -3.01
N GLY A 150 -2.53 9.57 -3.60
CA GLY A 150 -1.91 10.88 -3.45
C GLY A 150 -1.70 11.55 -4.81
N ASP A 151 -1.11 12.74 -4.80
CA ASP A 151 -0.77 13.47 -6.02
C ASP A 151 0.55 12.95 -6.60
N PRO A 152 0.56 12.30 -7.79
CA PRO A 152 1.79 11.82 -8.41
C PRO A 152 2.74 12.96 -8.83
N SER A 153 2.25 14.21 -8.92
CA SER A 153 3.07 15.40 -9.20
C SER A 153 3.72 16.01 -7.96
N LEU A 154 3.54 15.41 -6.77
CA LEU A 154 4.21 15.84 -5.56
C LEU A 154 5.74 15.66 -5.67
N LYS A 155 6.50 16.70 -5.37
CA LYS A 155 7.96 16.60 -5.16
C LYS A 155 8.27 16.20 -3.71
N ILE A 156 8.81 15.00 -3.52
CA ILE A 156 9.27 14.46 -2.24
C ILE A 156 10.40 15.36 -1.71
N GLY A 157 10.26 15.84 -0.47
CA GLY A 157 11.20 16.80 0.12
C GLY A 157 10.83 18.27 -0.12
N GLY A 158 9.82 18.55 -0.95
CA GLY A 158 9.32 19.90 -1.23
C GLY A 158 9.97 20.55 -2.45
N TYR A 159 9.47 21.75 -2.79
CA TYR A 159 9.94 22.55 -3.92
C TYR A 159 11.22 23.30 -3.60
#